data_AF-S5TDT5-F1
#
_entry.id   AF-S5TDT5-F1
#
_cell.length_a   1.000
_cell.length_b   1.000
_cell.length_c   1.000
_cell.angle_alpha   90.00
_cell.angle_beta   90.00
_cell.angle_gamma   90.00
#
_symmetry.space_group_name_H-M   'P 1'
#
loop_
_entity.id
_entity.type
_entity.pdbx_description
1 polymer ?
#
loop_
_entity_poly.entity_id
_entity_poly.type
_entity_poly.pdbx_seq_one_letter_code
_entity_poly.pdbx_strand_id
1 'polypeptide(L)'
;MKKINNQWICGIVDAEGNFNVNLSSKNKLTFSFKVTQKYTSIEILNNLKNYFKIGNIFIDNRKTEGMKYVIQNIKDIEKVVIPFFDENPLTTSKQLDFVDFKEIFILYKNTSKLDYNYINKKIKNMNNGRSWEERYDYYSNKELNLSKEWTTAFIDGEGCFYYYLSKSIKNNKTIYQNQPSLEISQSSHSVKLLNAIKGVFNNYGYLSPKYNINDKNLAKNSRSVNRLKIRQVDEIINLFDKYPLYSYKKYDYINWKKLILLKNKKRYTSPEGFLEMKKIKNSINKKELINSNFIDFLKNR
;
A
#
# COMPACT_ATOMS: atom_id res chain seq x y z
N MET A 1 -18.37 10.92 9.08
CA MET A 1 -17.20 10.14 8.60
C MET A 1 -15.96 10.62 9.33
N LYS A 2 -15.07 9.71 9.77
CA LYS A 2 -13.80 10.10 10.41
C LYS A 2 -12.94 10.87 9.40
N LYS A 3 -12.45 12.05 9.79
CA LYS A 3 -11.58 12.88 8.94
C LYS A 3 -10.24 12.16 8.74
N ILE A 4 -9.73 12.18 7.51
CA ILE A 4 -8.38 11.68 7.19
C ILE A 4 -7.35 12.49 7.98
N ASN A 5 -6.45 11.79 8.67
CA ASN A 5 -5.41 12.39 9.50
C ASN A 5 -4.01 12.09 8.93
N ASN A 6 -2.99 12.69 9.54
CA ASN A 6 -1.61 12.60 9.07
C ASN A 6 -1.12 11.15 9.00
N GLN A 7 -1.50 10.33 9.98
CA GLN A 7 -1.11 8.91 10.04
C GLN A 7 -1.68 8.10 8.88
N TRP A 8 -2.94 8.34 8.50
CA TRP A 8 -3.53 7.73 7.31
C TRP A 8 -2.80 8.18 6.04
N ILE A 9 -2.46 9.47 5.93
CA ILE A 9 -1.69 10.02 4.79
C ILE A 9 -0.33 9.33 4.69
N CYS A 10 0.41 9.23 5.79
CA CYS A 10 1.69 8.54 5.81
C CYS A 10 1.55 7.06 5.43
N GLY A 11 0.51 6.37 5.89
CA GLY A 11 0.30 4.96 5.57
C GLY A 11 0.02 4.69 4.09
N ILE A 12 -0.82 5.52 3.45
CA ILE A 12 -1.05 5.36 2.01
C ILE A 12 0.16 5.80 1.18
N VAL A 13 0.92 6.78 1.64
CA VAL A 13 2.17 7.20 0.99
C VAL A 13 3.26 6.15 1.14
N ASP A 14 3.35 5.49 2.30
CA ASP A 14 4.27 4.37 2.52
C ASP A 14 3.99 3.21 1.55
N ALA A 15 2.72 2.93 1.28
CA ALA A 15 2.29 1.91 0.33
C ALA A 15 2.50 2.33 -1.14
N GLU A 16 1.98 3.50 -1.54
CA GLU A 16 1.75 3.83 -2.97
C GLU A 16 2.44 5.13 -3.42
N GLY A 17 3.12 5.81 -2.49
CA GLY A 17 3.79 7.08 -2.74
C GLY A 17 5.15 6.94 -3.40
N ASN A 18 5.56 8.02 -4.08
CA ASN A 18 6.85 8.13 -4.75
C ASN A 18 7.39 9.57 -4.67
N PHE A 19 8.63 9.71 -4.22
CA PHE A 19 9.41 10.96 -4.30
C PHE A 19 10.41 10.83 -5.43
N ASN A 20 10.31 11.72 -6.41
CA ASN A 20 11.13 11.64 -7.62
C ASN A 20 11.81 12.96 -7.90
N VAL A 21 13.11 12.88 -8.18
CA VAL A 21 13.91 13.95 -8.73
C VAL A 21 14.45 13.50 -10.08
N ASN A 22 14.35 14.36 -11.10
CA ASN A 22 14.91 14.10 -12.41
C ASN A 22 15.85 15.25 -12.82
N LEU A 23 17.04 14.88 -13.25
CA LEU A 23 18.08 15.76 -13.79
C LEU A 23 18.14 15.55 -15.31
N SER A 24 17.81 16.57 -16.09
CA SER A 24 17.91 16.50 -17.55
C SER A 24 19.34 16.64 -18.04
N SER A 25 19.59 16.30 -19.31
CA SER A 25 20.87 16.54 -19.99
C SER A 25 21.25 18.03 -20.07
N LYS A 26 20.28 18.95 -19.93
CA LYS A 26 20.50 20.39 -19.85
C LYS A 26 20.65 20.88 -18.41
N ASN A 27 20.99 19.99 -17.47
CA ASN A 27 21.14 20.27 -16.05
C ASN A 27 19.89 20.88 -15.37
N LYS A 28 18.70 20.63 -15.93
CA LYS A 28 17.45 21.08 -15.31
C LYS A 28 16.97 20.04 -14.30
N LEU A 29 16.83 20.45 -13.05
CA LEU A 29 16.21 19.65 -12.00
C LEU A 29 14.68 19.82 -12.00
N THR A 30 14.00 18.70 -11.78
CA THR A 30 12.55 18.64 -11.63
C THR A 30 12.21 17.74 -10.45
N PHE A 31 11.27 18.17 -9.63
CA PHE A 31 10.87 17.49 -8.41
C PHE A 31 9.40 17.11 -8.51
N SER A 32 9.05 15.93 -8.00
CA SER A 32 7.65 15.52 -7.92
C SER A 32 7.41 14.57 -6.76
N PHE A 33 6.34 14.82 -6.01
CA PHE A 33 5.71 13.83 -5.14
C PHE A 33 4.46 13.29 -5.85
N LYS A 34 4.31 11.96 -5.87
CA LYS A 34 3.24 11.27 -6.60
C LYS A 34 2.63 10.15 -5.76
N VAL A 35 1.34 9.91 -5.96
CA VAL A 35 0.65 8.67 -5.55
C VAL A 35 -0.16 8.18 -6.75
N THR A 36 -0.02 6.92 -7.11
CA THR A 36 -0.71 6.31 -8.25
C THR A 36 -1.71 5.27 -7.77
N GLN A 37 -2.89 5.23 -8.37
CA GLN A 37 -3.93 4.23 -8.11
C GLN A 37 -4.69 3.92 -9.40
N LYS A 38 -5.42 2.81 -9.44
CA LYS A 38 -6.40 2.59 -10.51
C LYS A 38 -7.57 3.56 -10.37
N TYR A 39 -8.25 3.86 -11.47
CA TYR A 39 -9.44 4.70 -11.48
C TYR A 39 -10.53 4.22 -10.52
N THR A 40 -10.70 2.90 -10.38
CA THR A 40 -11.62 2.29 -9.40
C THR A 40 -11.32 2.65 -7.94
N SER A 41 -10.11 3.15 -7.65
CA SER A 41 -9.65 3.63 -6.34
C SER A 41 -9.34 5.13 -6.35
N ILE A 42 -9.93 5.92 -7.26
CA ILE A 42 -9.67 7.37 -7.37
C ILE A 42 -10.00 8.17 -6.09
N GLU A 43 -10.86 7.61 -5.23
CA GLU A 43 -11.19 8.18 -3.92
C GLU A 43 -9.92 8.44 -3.07
N ILE A 44 -8.91 7.55 -3.11
CA ILE A 44 -7.61 7.79 -2.44
C ILE A 44 -6.96 9.07 -2.95
N LEU A 45 -6.96 9.29 -4.27
CA LEU A 45 -6.31 10.45 -4.89
C LEU A 45 -7.08 11.73 -4.57
N ASN A 46 -8.41 11.68 -4.59
CA ASN A 46 -9.27 12.79 -4.18
C ASN A 46 -9.06 13.14 -2.70
N ASN A 47 -8.91 12.14 -1.84
CA ASN A 47 -8.61 12.30 -0.43
C ASN A 47 -7.28 13.02 -0.20
N LEU A 48 -6.21 12.64 -0.93
CA LEU A 48 -4.92 13.33 -0.89
C LEU A 48 -5.03 14.79 -1.35
N LYS A 49 -5.71 15.03 -2.49
CA LYS A 49 -5.93 16.39 -3.00
C LYS A 49 -6.73 17.24 -2.02
N ASN A 50 -7.77 16.67 -1.41
CA ASN A 50 -8.61 17.35 -0.42
C ASN A 50 -7.87 17.61 0.90
N TYR A 51 -6.92 16.76 1.27
CA TYR A 51 -6.11 16.92 2.47
C TYR A 51 -5.07 18.02 2.28
N PHE A 52 -4.24 17.92 1.24
CA PHE A 52 -3.15 18.87 0.99
C PHE A 52 -3.62 20.20 0.40
N LYS A 53 -4.79 20.24 -0.25
CA LYS A 53 -5.34 21.41 -0.99
C LYS A 53 -4.46 21.93 -2.13
N ILE A 54 -3.44 21.17 -2.51
CA ILE A 54 -2.51 21.43 -3.62
C ILE A 54 -2.42 20.20 -4.52
N GLY A 55 -1.72 20.34 -5.64
CA GLY A 55 -1.50 19.24 -6.59
C GLY A 55 -2.72 18.91 -7.44
N ASN A 56 -2.51 18.03 -8.42
CA ASN A 56 -3.49 17.71 -9.44
C ASN A 56 -3.60 16.21 -9.67
N ILE A 57 -4.77 15.78 -10.18
CA ILE A 57 -5.05 14.38 -10.52
C ILE A 57 -5.10 14.27 -12.04
N PHE A 58 -4.28 13.39 -12.60
CA PHE A 58 -4.19 13.12 -14.04
C PHE A 58 -4.29 11.63 -14.32
N ILE A 59 -4.53 11.30 -15.58
CA ILE A 59 -4.36 9.95 -16.09
C ILE A 59 -2.85 9.67 -16.13
N ASP A 60 -2.46 8.55 -15.53
CA ASP A 60 -1.09 8.05 -15.59
C ASP A 60 -0.90 7.07 -16.75
N ASN A 61 -1.83 6.13 -16.91
CA ASN A 61 -1.78 5.15 -17.98
C ASN A 61 -3.21 4.74 -18.39
N ARG A 62 -3.61 5.09 -19.63
CA ARG A 62 -4.94 4.77 -20.16
C ARG A 62 -5.22 3.28 -20.27
N LYS A 63 -4.22 2.46 -20.65
CA LYS A 63 -4.39 1.02 -20.86
C LYS A 63 -4.67 0.27 -19.56
N THR A 64 -4.10 0.74 -18.46
CA THR A 64 -4.27 0.11 -17.14
C THR A 64 -5.26 0.85 -16.24
N GLU A 65 -5.93 1.88 -16.79
CA GLU A 65 -6.80 2.82 -16.05
C GLU A 65 -6.08 3.45 -14.84
N GLY A 66 -4.76 3.64 -14.96
CA GLY A 66 -3.93 4.25 -13.92
C GLY A 66 -4.18 5.74 -13.85
N MET A 67 -4.40 6.24 -12.63
CA MET A 67 -4.56 7.63 -12.26
C MET A 67 -3.44 8.01 -11.30
N LYS A 68 -2.95 9.25 -11.36
CA LYS A 68 -1.97 9.77 -10.42
C LYS A 68 -2.43 11.08 -9.81
N TYR A 69 -2.22 11.22 -8.51
CA TYR A 69 -2.11 12.50 -7.83
C TYR A 69 -0.65 12.96 -7.87
N VAL A 70 -0.39 14.20 -8.26
CA VAL A 70 0.97 14.73 -8.38
C VAL A 70 1.07 16.18 -7.88
N ILE A 71 2.13 16.44 -7.10
CA ILE A 71 2.58 17.77 -6.72
C ILE A 71 3.96 17.99 -7.36
N GLN A 72 4.06 19.02 -8.21
CA GLN A 72 5.27 19.39 -8.96
C GLN A 72 5.63 20.88 -8.83
N ASN A 73 4.72 21.70 -8.31
CA ASN A 73 5.00 23.11 -8.09
C ASN A 73 6.07 23.24 -7.00
N ILE A 74 7.17 23.94 -7.30
CA ILE A 74 8.32 24.08 -6.40
C ILE A 74 7.93 24.77 -5.08
N LYS A 75 7.05 25.78 -5.11
CA LYS A 75 6.58 26.46 -3.88
C LYS A 75 5.74 25.53 -3.01
N ASP A 76 4.90 24.70 -3.61
CA ASP A 76 4.10 23.71 -2.89
C ASP A 76 4.98 22.61 -2.28
N ILE A 77 6.02 22.18 -3.00
CA ILE A 77 6.99 21.21 -2.46
C ILE A 77 7.73 21.81 -1.25
N GLU A 78 8.21 23.05 -1.39
CA GLU A 78 8.94 23.79 -0.35
C GLU A 78 8.08 24.04 0.90
N LYS A 79 6.85 24.51 0.72
CA LYS A 79 6.01 25.02 1.82
C LYS A 79 5.07 23.98 2.42
N VAL A 80 4.79 22.88 1.72
CA VAL A 80 3.78 21.90 2.15
C VAL A 80 4.38 20.50 2.21
N VAL A 81 4.93 19.98 1.11
CA VAL A 81 5.38 18.58 1.05
C VAL A 81 6.54 18.31 2.01
N ILE A 82 7.59 19.12 1.94
CA ILE A 82 8.78 18.95 2.80
C ILE A 82 8.41 19.11 4.29
N PRO A 83 7.76 20.21 4.73
CA PRO A 83 7.36 20.36 6.13
C PRO A 83 6.46 19.23 6.63
N PHE A 84 5.51 18.77 5.82
CA PHE A 84 4.61 17.69 6.23
C PHE A 84 5.36 16.39 6.55
N PHE A 85 6.28 15.96 5.69
CA PHE A 85 7.02 14.71 5.88
C PHE A 85 8.22 14.84 6.83
N ASP A 86 8.65 16.07 7.15
CA ASP A 86 9.54 16.34 8.29
C ASP A 86 8.80 16.13 9.61
N GLU A 87 7.59 16.68 9.75
CA GLU A 87 6.76 16.54 10.94
C GLU A 87 6.14 15.15 11.09
N ASN A 88 5.92 14.45 9.98
CA ASN A 88 5.28 13.14 9.94
C ASN A 88 6.16 12.14 9.15
N PRO A 89 7.30 11.70 9.72
CA PRO A 89 8.22 10.80 9.03
C PRO A 89 7.55 9.51 8.58
N LEU A 90 7.93 9.05 7.39
CA LEU A 90 7.44 7.80 6.84
C LEU A 90 7.96 6.59 7.62
N THR A 91 7.12 5.56 7.71
CA THR A 91 7.42 4.36 8.49
C THR A 91 8.25 3.37 7.70
N THR A 92 8.14 3.35 6.37
CA THR A 92 8.93 2.44 5.52
C THR A 92 10.27 3.03 5.11
N SER A 93 11.11 2.21 4.46
CA SER A 93 12.37 2.65 3.86
C SER A 93 12.20 3.76 2.80
N LYS A 94 10.96 4.08 2.40
CA LYS A 94 10.65 5.26 1.56
C LYS A 94 11.03 6.58 2.25
N GLN A 95 11.12 6.60 3.58
CA GLN A 95 11.66 7.74 4.31
C GLN A 95 13.06 8.11 3.81
N LEU A 96 13.90 7.13 3.46
CA LEU A 96 15.22 7.41 2.93
C LEU A 96 15.15 8.15 1.58
N ASP A 97 14.18 7.79 0.73
CA ASP A 97 13.92 8.48 -0.55
C ASP A 97 13.43 9.91 -0.33
N PHE A 98 12.59 10.13 0.69
CA PHE A 98 12.18 11.47 1.07
C PHE A 98 13.36 12.32 1.59
N VAL A 99 14.25 11.73 2.39
CA VAL A 99 15.44 12.43 2.92
C VAL A 99 16.35 12.87 1.78
N ASP A 100 16.68 11.97 0.83
CA ASP A 100 17.50 12.34 -0.33
C ASP A 100 16.77 13.35 -1.24
N PHE A 101 15.45 13.22 -1.42
CA PHE A 101 14.63 14.19 -2.15
C PHE A 101 14.72 15.61 -1.53
N LYS A 102 14.56 15.72 -0.20
CA LYS A 102 14.65 16.97 0.54
C LYS A 102 16.05 17.57 0.46
N GLU A 103 17.08 16.75 0.61
CA GLU A 103 18.47 17.20 0.55
C GLU A 103 18.79 17.82 -0.82
N ILE A 104 18.43 17.14 -1.91
CA ILE A 104 18.60 17.67 -3.27
C ILE A 104 17.78 18.95 -3.47
N PHE A 105 16.58 19.03 -2.88
CA PHE A 105 15.75 20.23 -2.96
C PHE A 105 16.40 21.44 -2.27
N ILE A 106 16.99 21.24 -1.09
CA ILE A 106 17.71 22.29 -0.36
C ILE A 106 18.92 22.78 -1.16
N LEU A 107 19.71 21.86 -1.73
CA LEU A 107 20.84 22.21 -2.61
C LEU A 107 20.38 23.05 -3.80
N TYR A 108 19.29 22.61 -4.45
CA TYR A 108 18.67 23.32 -5.58
C TYR A 108 18.24 24.75 -5.24
N LYS A 109 17.78 24.99 -4.01
CA LYS A 109 17.27 26.30 -3.57
C LYS A 109 18.36 27.26 -3.11
N ASN A 110 19.41 26.75 -2.48
CA ASN A 110 20.35 27.57 -1.72
C ASN A 110 21.71 27.78 -2.41
N THR A 111 21.97 27.11 -3.53
CA THR A 111 23.29 27.13 -4.17
C THR A 111 23.24 27.67 -5.59
N SER A 112 24.07 28.67 -5.89
CA SER A 112 24.21 29.24 -7.25
C SER A 112 25.00 28.35 -8.21
N LYS A 113 25.82 27.43 -7.70
CA LYS A 113 26.59 26.42 -8.45
C LYS A 113 26.36 25.03 -7.88
N LEU A 114 25.53 24.24 -8.55
CA LEU A 114 25.23 22.86 -8.16
C LEU A 114 26.34 21.90 -8.57
N ASP A 115 26.72 20.99 -7.66
CA ASP A 115 27.48 19.80 -8.02
C ASP A 115 26.53 18.75 -8.61
N TYR A 116 26.40 18.75 -9.94
CA TYR A 116 25.55 17.81 -10.66
C TYR A 116 26.03 16.36 -10.57
N ASN A 117 27.34 16.12 -10.35
CA ASN A 117 27.85 14.75 -10.19
C ASN A 117 27.36 14.16 -8.86
N TYR A 118 27.47 14.94 -7.79
CA TYR A 118 26.93 14.57 -6.48
C TYR A 118 25.41 14.33 -6.53
N ILE A 119 24.67 15.29 -7.10
CA ILE A 119 23.21 15.19 -7.22
C ILE A 119 22.80 13.96 -8.04
N ASN A 120 23.46 13.70 -9.17
CA ASN A 120 23.16 12.53 -10.00
C ASN A 120 23.44 11.22 -9.26
N LYS A 121 24.50 11.16 -8.43
CA LYS A 121 24.78 9.99 -7.57
C LYS A 121 23.65 9.75 -6.58
N LYS A 122 23.16 10.81 -5.92
CA LYS A 122 22.00 10.75 -5.00
C LYS A 122 20.73 10.28 -5.70
N ILE A 123 20.39 10.88 -6.85
CA ILE A 123 19.22 10.49 -7.66
C ILE A 123 19.27 9.00 -8.03
N LYS A 124 20.45 8.50 -8.45
CA LYS A 124 20.65 7.09 -8.78
C LYS A 124 20.51 6.14 -7.59
N ASN A 125 20.64 6.62 -6.36
CA ASN A 125 20.45 5.83 -5.13
C ASN A 125 19.03 5.97 -4.54
N MET A 126 18.12 6.69 -5.21
CA MET A 126 16.72 6.81 -4.78
C MET A 126 15.84 5.75 -5.45
N ASN A 127 14.69 5.48 -4.83
CA ASN A 127 13.65 4.61 -5.37
C ASN A 127 14.25 3.25 -5.75
N ASN A 128 14.02 2.76 -6.98
CA ASN A 128 14.51 1.47 -7.45
C ASN A 128 16.04 1.34 -7.46
N GLY A 129 16.78 2.45 -7.42
CA GLY A 129 18.24 2.44 -7.34
C GLY A 129 18.80 2.21 -5.93
N ARG A 130 17.96 2.38 -4.88
CA ARG A 130 18.38 2.17 -3.49
C ARG A 130 18.64 0.70 -3.22
N SER A 131 19.77 0.40 -2.59
CA SER A 131 20.19 -0.98 -2.31
C SER A 131 19.21 -1.73 -1.38
N TRP A 132 19.23 -3.06 -1.46
CA TRP A 132 18.43 -3.90 -0.58
C TRP A 132 18.88 -3.73 0.88
N GLU A 133 20.20 -3.62 1.10
CA GLU A 133 20.84 -3.46 2.41
C GLU A 133 20.39 -2.19 3.11
N GLU A 134 20.44 -1.03 2.45
CA GLU A 134 19.96 0.24 3.04
C GLU A 134 18.50 0.14 3.46
N ARG A 135 17.67 -0.50 2.62
CA ARG A 135 16.23 -0.66 2.90
C ARG A 135 15.98 -1.59 4.08
N TYR A 136 16.76 -2.66 4.22
CA TYR A 136 16.65 -3.59 5.35
C TYR A 136 17.18 -2.97 6.64
N ASP A 137 18.34 -2.31 6.57
CA ASP A 137 19.01 -1.71 7.71
C ASP A 137 18.27 -0.51 8.28
N TYR A 138 17.44 0.16 7.48
CA TYR A 138 16.50 1.17 7.96
C TYR A 138 15.64 0.70 9.14
N TYR A 139 15.32 -0.59 9.20
CA TYR A 139 14.51 -1.17 10.28
C TYR A 139 15.32 -1.78 11.43
N SER A 140 16.67 -1.84 11.34
CA SER A 140 17.47 -2.67 12.24
C SER A 140 17.53 -2.17 13.69
N ASN A 141 17.33 -0.87 13.93
CA ASN A 141 17.35 -0.27 15.27
C ASN A 141 16.11 0.59 15.54
N LYS A 142 15.01 0.35 14.82
CA LYS A 142 13.79 1.15 14.90
C LYS A 142 12.66 0.36 15.55
N GLU A 143 12.15 0.86 16.67
CA GLU A 143 10.88 0.40 17.20
C GLU A 143 9.75 0.95 16.32
N LEU A 144 8.96 0.06 15.72
CA LEU A 144 7.89 0.41 14.79
C LEU A 144 6.54 0.39 15.53
N ASN A 145 6.18 1.53 16.13
CA ASN A 145 4.88 1.73 16.76
C ASN A 145 3.86 2.22 15.74
N LEU A 146 3.01 1.31 15.27
CA LEU A 146 2.06 1.57 14.18
C LEU A 146 0.69 1.96 14.72
N SER A 147 0.21 3.13 14.30
CA SER A 147 -1.18 3.54 14.55
C SER A 147 -2.16 2.74 13.69
N LYS A 148 -3.40 2.56 14.17
CA LYS A 148 -4.45 1.85 13.42
C LYS A 148 -4.78 2.58 12.12
N GLU A 149 -4.73 3.91 12.11
CA GLU A 149 -4.93 4.74 10.92
C GLU A 149 -3.84 4.50 9.86
N TRP A 150 -2.56 4.49 10.25
CA TRP A 150 -1.45 4.16 9.35
C TRP A 150 -1.59 2.73 8.84
N THR A 151 -1.84 1.77 9.71
CA THR A 151 -1.94 0.34 9.36
C THR A 151 -3.08 0.10 8.38
N THR A 152 -4.27 0.66 8.62
CA THR A 152 -5.40 0.55 7.68
C THR A 152 -5.06 1.15 6.31
N ALA A 153 -4.44 2.34 6.27
CA ALA A 153 -4.09 3.00 5.01
C ALA A 153 -3.03 2.21 4.22
N PHE A 154 -2.02 1.69 4.91
CA PHE A 154 -0.99 0.86 4.31
C PHE A 154 -1.58 -0.44 3.75
N ILE A 155 -2.48 -1.09 4.49
CA ILE A 155 -3.20 -2.29 4.03
C ILE A 155 -4.15 -1.95 2.87
N ASP A 156 -4.68 -0.74 2.78
CA ASP A 156 -5.51 -0.32 1.65
C ASP A 156 -4.73 -0.30 0.32
N GLY A 157 -3.42 -0.03 0.37
CA GLY A 157 -2.51 -0.24 -0.76
C GLY A 157 -2.05 -1.70 -0.91
N GLU A 158 -1.40 -2.25 0.11
CA GLU A 158 -0.60 -3.49 0.04
C GLU A 158 -1.34 -4.78 0.46
N GLY A 159 -2.55 -4.65 1.00
CA GLY A 159 -3.34 -5.74 1.55
C GLY A 159 -4.16 -6.51 0.52
N CYS A 160 -4.55 -7.72 0.88
CA CYS A 160 -5.43 -8.58 0.10
C CYS A 160 -6.36 -9.37 1.01
N PHE A 161 -7.67 -9.20 0.84
CA PHE A 161 -8.66 -10.07 1.48
C PHE A 161 -8.79 -11.35 0.65
N TYR A 162 -8.40 -12.46 1.25
CA TYR A 162 -8.38 -13.76 0.61
C TYR A 162 -9.41 -14.69 1.23
N TYR A 163 -10.09 -15.46 0.39
CA TYR A 163 -11.02 -16.49 0.84
C TYR A 163 -10.80 -17.80 0.08
N TYR A 164 -10.32 -18.81 0.80
CA TYR A 164 -10.25 -20.17 0.26
C TYR A 164 -11.59 -20.88 0.47
N LEU A 165 -12.15 -21.40 -0.62
CA LEU A 165 -13.39 -22.17 -0.66
C LEU A 165 -13.16 -23.35 -1.59
N SER A 166 -13.29 -24.57 -1.08
CA SER A 166 -13.25 -25.79 -1.88
C SER A 166 -14.18 -26.86 -1.32
N LYS A 167 -14.56 -27.80 -2.19
CA LYS A 167 -15.33 -29.01 -1.89
C LYS A 167 -14.55 -30.18 -2.51
N SER A 168 -14.31 -31.23 -1.73
CA SER A 168 -13.74 -32.49 -2.20
C SER A 168 -14.47 -33.68 -1.58
N ILE A 169 -14.29 -34.86 -2.16
CA ILE A 169 -14.82 -36.12 -1.63
C ILE A 169 -13.62 -36.98 -1.24
N LYS A 170 -13.59 -37.46 0.00
CA LYS A 170 -12.57 -38.40 0.49
C LYS A 170 -13.25 -39.47 1.32
N ASN A 171 -13.01 -40.75 1.02
CA ASN A 171 -13.63 -41.90 1.69
C ASN A 171 -15.16 -41.76 1.80
N ASN A 172 -15.82 -41.43 0.68
CA ASN A 172 -17.27 -41.16 0.57
C ASN A 172 -17.82 -40.04 1.48
N LYS A 173 -16.95 -39.24 2.12
CA LYS A 173 -17.34 -38.06 2.90
C LYS A 173 -17.04 -36.79 2.13
N THR A 174 -18.01 -35.87 2.13
CA THR A 174 -17.79 -34.53 1.56
C THR A 174 -17.00 -33.69 2.55
N ILE A 175 -15.85 -33.18 2.10
CA ILE A 175 -14.98 -32.27 2.85
C ILE A 175 -15.12 -30.87 2.27
N TYR A 176 -15.43 -29.91 3.13
CA TYR A 176 -15.49 -28.50 2.78
C TYR A 176 -14.34 -27.74 3.44
N GLN A 177 -13.64 -26.93 2.66
CA GLN A 177 -12.59 -26.05 3.19
C GLN A 177 -13.02 -24.60 3.00
N ASN A 178 -12.98 -23.83 4.10
CA ASN A 178 -13.47 -22.45 4.20
C ASN A 178 -12.47 -21.61 5.01
N GLN A 179 -11.41 -21.09 4.38
CA GLN A 179 -10.34 -20.38 5.07
C GLN A 179 -10.28 -18.90 4.63
N PRO A 180 -10.88 -17.98 5.41
CA PRO A 180 -10.67 -16.55 5.23
C PRO A 180 -9.30 -16.12 5.78
N SER A 181 -8.63 -15.18 5.11
CA SER A 181 -7.44 -14.50 5.62
C SER A 181 -7.27 -13.10 5.07
N LEU A 182 -6.63 -12.24 5.84
CA LEU A 182 -5.99 -11.02 5.34
C LEU A 182 -4.51 -11.33 5.06
N GLU A 183 -4.04 -11.00 3.87
CA GLU A 183 -2.64 -11.15 3.48
C GLU A 183 -2.04 -9.79 3.13
N ILE A 184 -0.86 -9.47 3.67
CA ILE A 184 -0.14 -8.22 3.41
C ILE A 184 1.22 -8.59 2.86
N SER A 185 1.54 -8.11 1.66
CA SER A 185 2.75 -8.49 0.93
C SER A 185 3.76 -7.35 0.94
N GLN A 186 5.04 -7.66 1.16
CA GLN A 186 6.12 -6.69 1.02
C GLN A 186 7.41 -7.37 0.56
N SER A 187 8.33 -6.55 0.05
CA SER A 187 9.68 -7.00 -0.25
C SER A 187 10.42 -7.53 0.99
N SER A 188 11.37 -8.43 0.79
CA SER A 188 12.11 -9.05 1.89
C SER A 188 12.94 -8.09 2.74
N HIS A 189 13.37 -6.96 2.18
CA HIS A 189 14.01 -5.90 2.95
C HIS A 189 13.04 -5.27 3.98
N SER A 190 11.72 -5.38 3.79
CA SER A 190 10.68 -4.82 4.67
C SER A 190 10.01 -5.89 5.55
N VAL A 191 10.62 -7.07 5.74
CA VAL A 191 10.01 -8.14 6.55
C VAL A 191 9.79 -7.73 8.02
N LYS A 192 10.66 -6.88 8.57
CA LYS A 192 10.50 -6.33 9.93
C LYS A 192 9.26 -5.46 10.07
N LEU A 193 8.88 -4.73 9.02
CA LEU A 193 7.60 -4.00 8.95
C LEU A 193 6.40 -4.94 8.98
N LEU A 194 6.44 -6.05 8.22
CA LEU A 194 5.38 -7.05 8.28
C LEU A 194 5.23 -7.62 9.70
N ASN A 195 6.33 -7.83 10.41
CA ASN A 195 6.28 -8.25 11.80
C ASN A 195 5.69 -7.18 12.74
N ALA A 196 5.98 -5.90 12.51
CA ALA A 196 5.37 -4.81 13.26
C ALA A 196 3.85 -4.72 13.03
N ILE A 197 3.38 -4.88 11.78
CA ILE A 197 1.94 -4.91 11.46
C ILE A 197 1.24 -6.07 12.18
N LYS A 198 1.90 -7.22 12.33
CA LYS A 198 1.39 -8.36 13.11
C LYS A 198 1.06 -7.95 14.56
N GLY A 199 1.82 -7.04 15.16
CA GLY A 199 1.57 -6.51 16.51
C GLY A 199 0.23 -5.78 16.65
N VAL A 200 -0.23 -5.10 15.58
CA VAL A 200 -1.53 -4.41 15.55
C VAL A 200 -2.72 -5.38 15.65
N PHE A 201 -2.51 -6.63 15.25
CA PHE A 201 -3.48 -7.72 15.34
C PHE A 201 -3.18 -8.63 16.54
N ASN A 202 -2.78 -8.08 17.69
CA ASN A 202 -2.51 -8.85 18.92
C ASN A 202 -1.50 -10.00 18.71
N ASN A 203 -0.51 -9.78 17.83
CA ASN A 203 0.46 -10.80 17.42
C ASN A 203 -0.15 -12.06 16.78
N TYR A 204 -1.38 -11.98 16.27
CA TYR A 204 -1.98 -13.02 15.46
C TYR A 204 -1.44 -13.04 14.03
N GLY A 205 -1.44 -14.23 13.43
CA GLY A 205 -0.93 -14.46 12.08
C GLY A 205 0.53 -14.91 12.04
N TYR A 206 1.02 -15.14 10.82
CA TYR A 206 2.37 -15.64 10.59
C TYR A 206 3.00 -15.07 9.32
N LEU A 207 4.33 -14.96 9.33
CA LEU A 207 5.12 -14.60 8.17
C LEU A 207 5.38 -15.81 7.29
N SER A 208 5.44 -15.56 5.98
CA SER A 208 5.73 -16.57 4.96
C SER A 208 6.75 -16.01 3.95
N PRO A 209 7.83 -16.75 3.64
CA PRO A 209 8.36 -17.92 4.36
C PRO A 209 8.68 -17.62 5.83
N LYS A 210 8.88 -18.68 6.61
CA LYS A 210 9.30 -18.60 8.02
C LYS A 210 10.82 -18.65 8.08
N TYR A 211 11.43 -17.67 8.73
CA TYR A 211 12.87 -17.59 9.00
C TYR A 211 13.11 -16.57 10.12
N ASN A 212 14.33 -16.51 10.66
CA ASN A 212 14.71 -15.45 11.61
C ASN A 212 14.82 -14.11 10.87
N ILE A 213 13.84 -13.24 11.05
CA ILE A 213 13.76 -11.95 10.36
C ILE A 213 14.85 -10.95 10.77
N ASN A 214 15.55 -11.19 11.87
CA ASN A 214 16.69 -10.39 12.33
C ASN A 214 18.01 -10.82 11.69
N ASP A 215 18.04 -11.98 11.03
CA ASP A 215 19.17 -12.41 10.23
C ASP A 215 19.07 -11.80 8.82
N LYS A 216 19.98 -10.87 8.53
CA LYS A 216 20.07 -10.17 7.25
C LYS A 216 20.28 -11.12 6.08
N ASN A 217 21.10 -12.16 6.23
CA ASN A 217 21.41 -13.11 5.18
C ASN A 217 20.19 -13.99 4.87
N LEU A 218 19.48 -14.45 5.90
CA LEU A 218 18.23 -15.20 5.70
C LEU A 218 17.15 -14.34 5.04
N ALA A 219 17.01 -13.08 5.45
CA ALA A 219 16.07 -12.15 4.82
C ALA A 219 16.40 -11.91 3.34
N LYS A 220 17.68 -11.63 3.04
CA LYS A 220 18.17 -11.37 1.68
C LYS A 220 18.00 -12.58 0.75
N ASN A 221 18.27 -13.78 1.25
CA ASN A 221 18.13 -15.03 0.51
C ASN A 221 16.69 -15.59 0.50
N SER A 222 15.75 -14.97 1.22
CA SER A 222 14.34 -15.34 1.16
C SER A 222 13.71 -14.91 -0.18
N ARG A 223 12.55 -15.47 -0.51
CA ARG A 223 11.79 -15.05 -1.71
C ARG A 223 11.58 -13.54 -1.70
N SER A 224 11.65 -12.90 -2.87
CA SER A 224 11.56 -11.45 -3.02
C SER A 224 10.34 -10.83 -2.34
N VAL A 225 9.19 -11.52 -2.35
CA VAL A 225 7.96 -11.07 -1.71
C VAL A 225 7.62 -11.92 -0.48
N ASN A 226 7.78 -11.36 0.71
CA ASN A 226 7.27 -11.94 1.95
C ASN A 226 5.81 -11.55 2.18
N ARG A 227 5.11 -12.35 2.99
CA ARG A 227 3.70 -12.11 3.32
C ARG A 227 3.43 -12.30 4.80
N LEU A 228 2.71 -11.36 5.42
CA LEU A 228 2.00 -11.58 6.66
C LEU A 228 0.61 -12.15 6.35
N LYS A 229 0.24 -13.27 6.98
CA LYS A 229 -1.08 -13.91 6.84
C LYS A 229 -1.79 -13.93 8.18
N ILE A 230 -2.94 -13.26 8.26
CA ILE A 230 -3.78 -13.19 9.47
C ILE A 230 -5.09 -13.94 9.19
N ARG A 231 -5.43 -14.88 10.07
CA ARG A 231 -6.70 -15.66 10.01
C ARG A 231 -7.68 -15.28 11.12
N GLN A 232 -7.22 -14.34 11.94
CA GLN A 232 -7.83 -13.46 12.92
C GLN A 232 -9.18 -12.84 12.57
N VAL A 233 -10.25 -13.58 12.22
CA VAL A 233 -11.43 -12.95 11.59
C VAL A 233 -12.00 -11.79 12.42
N ASP A 234 -12.17 -11.98 13.72
CA ASP A 234 -12.72 -10.94 14.59
C ASP A 234 -11.78 -9.73 14.71
N GLU A 235 -10.47 -9.95 14.78
CA GLU A 235 -9.45 -8.89 14.80
C GLU A 235 -9.44 -8.07 13.50
N ILE A 236 -9.56 -8.76 12.37
CA ILE A 236 -9.65 -8.12 11.05
C ILE A 236 -10.93 -7.27 10.99
N ILE A 237 -12.08 -7.82 11.40
CA ILE A 237 -13.36 -7.12 11.37
C ILE A 237 -13.34 -5.91 12.31
N ASN A 238 -12.84 -6.07 13.54
CA ASN A 238 -12.73 -5.01 14.53
C ASN A 238 -11.90 -3.82 14.02
N LEU A 239 -10.84 -4.07 13.25
CA LEU A 239 -10.06 -3.02 12.64
C LEU A 239 -10.84 -2.31 11.53
N PHE A 240 -11.30 -3.03 10.51
CA PHE A 240 -11.87 -2.41 9.31
C PHE A 240 -13.29 -1.87 9.48
N ASP A 241 -14.04 -2.33 10.47
CA ASP A 241 -15.32 -1.71 10.85
C ASP A 241 -15.11 -0.34 11.51
N LYS A 242 -13.99 -0.17 12.24
CA LYS A 242 -13.65 1.09 12.92
C LYS A 242 -12.83 2.06 12.07
N TYR A 243 -12.02 1.52 11.15
CA TYR A 243 -11.10 2.26 10.30
C TYR A 243 -11.36 1.88 8.84
N PRO A 244 -12.12 2.70 8.09
CA PRO A 244 -12.58 2.34 6.75
C PRO A 244 -11.45 2.34 5.71
N LEU A 245 -11.61 1.48 4.71
CA LEU A 245 -10.84 1.46 3.47
C LEU A 245 -11.45 2.46 2.47
N TYR A 246 -10.61 3.15 1.71
CA TYR A 246 -11.01 4.13 0.70
C TYR A 246 -10.73 3.66 -0.73
N SER A 247 -9.86 2.66 -0.92
CA SER A 247 -9.73 2.02 -2.23
C SER A 247 -10.93 1.13 -2.56
N TYR A 248 -10.97 0.61 -3.79
CA TYR A 248 -11.92 -0.42 -4.18
C TYR A 248 -11.90 -1.67 -3.26
N LYS A 249 -10.81 -1.88 -2.52
CA LYS A 249 -10.65 -2.97 -1.53
C LYS A 249 -11.69 -2.93 -0.42
N LYS A 250 -12.38 -1.80 -0.20
CA LYS A 250 -13.55 -1.74 0.69
C LYS A 250 -14.65 -2.72 0.27
N TYR A 251 -14.87 -2.90 -1.03
CA TYR A 251 -15.84 -3.87 -1.54
C TYR A 251 -15.34 -5.32 -1.40
N ASP A 252 -14.03 -5.54 -1.55
CA ASP A 252 -13.40 -6.83 -1.27
C ASP A 252 -13.60 -7.23 0.19
N TYR A 253 -13.40 -6.29 1.13
CA TYR A 253 -13.65 -6.48 2.55
C TYR A 253 -15.12 -6.80 2.85
N ILE A 254 -16.06 -6.05 2.28
CA ILE A 254 -17.51 -6.28 2.47
C ILE A 254 -17.91 -7.69 2.00
N ASN A 255 -17.47 -8.09 0.80
CA ASN A 255 -17.74 -9.42 0.25
C ASN A 255 -17.06 -10.52 1.08
N TRP A 256 -15.84 -10.28 1.55
CA TRP A 256 -15.12 -11.19 2.44
C TRP A 256 -15.86 -11.38 3.78
N LYS A 257 -16.36 -10.30 4.39
CA LYS A 257 -17.18 -10.33 5.61
C LYS A 257 -18.50 -11.07 5.38
N LYS A 258 -19.15 -10.88 4.21
CA LYS A 258 -20.34 -11.63 3.83
C LYS A 258 -20.08 -13.14 3.74
N LEU A 259 -18.94 -13.56 3.19
CA LEU A 259 -18.57 -14.98 3.15
C LEU A 259 -18.38 -15.59 4.54
N ILE A 260 -17.84 -14.82 5.50
CA ILE A 260 -17.74 -15.24 6.90
C ILE A 260 -19.12 -15.46 7.52
N LEU A 261 -20.07 -14.55 7.28
CA LEU A 261 -21.45 -14.72 7.76
C LEU A 261 -22.09 -16.00 7.18
N LEU A 262 -21.91 -16.25 5.88
CA LEU A 262 -22.41 -17.47 5.23
C LEU A 262 -21.74 -18.74 5.76
N LYS A 263 -20.42 -18.67 6.04
CA LYS A 263 -19.66 -19.74 6.68
C LYS A 263 -20.21 -20.06 8.08
N ASN A 264 -20.45 -19.04 8.91
CA ASN A 264 -20.98 -19.22 10.27
C ASN A 264 -22.38 -19.85 10.26
N LYS A 265 -23.20 -19.52 9.25
CA LYS A 265 -24.51 -20.15 8.99
C LYS A 265 -24.41 -21.53 8.31
N LYS A 266 -23.20 -22.07 8.11
CA LYS A 266 -22.93 -23.34 7.42
C LYS A 266 -23.54 -23.46 6.02
N ARG A 267 -23.79 -22.34 5.32
CA ARG A 267 -24.45 -22.32 4.00
C ARG A 267 -23.74 -23.15 2.92
N TYR A 268 -22.42 -23.33 3.07
CA TYR A 268 -21.59 -24.14 2.17
C TYR A 268 -21.98 -25.62 2.11
N THR A 269 -22.78 -26.15 3.05
CA THR A 269 -23.22 -27.56 3.01
C THR A 269 -24.31 -27.80 1.97
N SER A 270 -25.14 -26.80 1.67
CA SER A 270 -26.15 -26.86 0.60
C SER A 270 -25.54 -26.58 -0.77
N PRO A 271 -25.99 -27.25 -1.86
CA PRO A 271 -25.57 -26.92 -3.22
C PRO A 271 -25.76 -25.44 -3.57
N GLU A 272 -26.92 -24.88 -3.24
CA GLU A 272 -27.31 -23.49 -3.54
C GLU A 272 -26.42 -22.52 -2.77
N GLY A 273 -26.21 -22.75 -1.47
CA GLY A 273 -25.37 -21.92 -0.64
C GLY A 273 -23.88 -22.02 -1.00
N PHE A 274 -23.40 -23.19 -1.41
CA PHE A 274 -22.03 -23.32 -1.93
C PHE A 274 -21.85 -22.54 -3.24
N LEU A 275 -22.81 -22.62 -4.16
CA LEU A 275 -22.79 -21.83 -5.40
C LEU A 275 -22.83 -20.32 -5.11
N GLU A 276 -23.67 -19.88 -4.19
CA GLU A 276 -23.74 -18.49 -3.73
C GLU A 276 -22.38 -18.00 -3.21
N MET A 277 -21.77 -18.76 -2.29
CA MET A 277 -20.46 -18.42 -1.73
C MET A 277 -19.36 -18.43 -2.82
N LYS A 278 -19.42 -19.37 -3.78
CA LYS A 278 -18.47 -19.41 -4.90
C LYS A 278 -18.59 -18.18 -5.79
N LYS A 279 -19.81 -17.71 -6.08
CA LYS A 279 -20.06 -16.46 -6.84
C LYS A 279 -19.46 -15.26 -6.12
N ILE A 280 -19.74 -15.10 -4.82
CA ILE A 280 -19.19 -13.99 -4.02
C ILE A 280 -17.67 -14.06 -3.97
N LYS A 281 -17.08 -15.21 -3.64
CA LYS A 281 -15.62 -15.40 -3.65
C LYS A 281 -15.00 -14.98 -4.98
N ASN A 282 -15.62 -15.37 -6.09
CA ASN A 282 -15.10 -15.07 -7.42
C ASN A 282 -15.19 -13.58 -7.78
N SER A 283 -15.94 -12.77 -7.05
CA SER A 283 -15.97 -11.31 -7.21
C SER A 283 -14.88 -10.59 -6.41
N ILE A 284 -14.36 -11.21 -5.35
CA ILE A 284 -13.30 -10.62 -4.51
C ILE A 284 -12.00 -10.53 -5.31
N ASN A 285 -11.30 -9.40 -5.19
CA ASN A 285 -10.09 -9.02 -5.90
C ASN A 285 -10.24 -9.02 -7.44
N LYS A 286 -11.46 -9.16 -7.97
CA LYS A 286 -11.75 -8.91 -9.37
C LYS A 286 -12.20 -7.47 -9.52
N LYS A 287 -11.35 -6.68 -10.18
CA LYS A 287 -11.73 -5.36 -10.63
C LYS A 287 -12.54 -5.58 -11.89
N GLU A 288 -13.87 -5.56 -11.79
CA GLU A 288 -14.67 -5.35 -13.00
C GLU A 288 -14.17 -4.04 -13.61
N LEU A 289 -13.81 -4.09 -14.90
CA LEU A 289 -13.52 -2.90 -15.66
C LEU A 289 -14.82 -2.09 -15.64
N ILE A 290 -14.89 -1.04 -14.83
CA ILE A 290 -15.96 -0.04 -14.94
C ILE A 290 -15.60 0.84 -16.13
N ASN A 291 -15.58 0.22 -17.30
CA ASN A 291 -15.12 0.82 -18.54
C ASN A 291 -16.03 2.00 -18.90
N SER A 292 -17.33 1.94 -18.59
CA SER A 292 -18.28 3.04 -18.80
C SER A 292 -17.89 4.30 -18.02
N ASN A 293 -17.71 4.20 -16.69
CA ASN A 293 -17.41 5.38 -15.86
C ASN A 293 -16.02 5.96 -16.13
N PHE A 294 -15.04 5.13 -16.54
CA PHE A 294 -13.73 5.63 -16.93
C PHE A 294 -13.77 6.30 -18.31
N ILE A 295 -14.44 5.70 -19.30
CA ILE A 295 -14.63 6.29 -20.64
C ILE A 295 -15.36 7.63 -20.53
N ASP A 296 -16.40 7.73 -19.69
CA ASP A 296 -17.12 8.99 -19.50
C ASP A 296 -16.29 10.03 -18.72
N PHE A 297 -15.42 9.60 -17.80
CA PHE A 297 -14.42 10.49 -17.21
C PHE A 297 -13.42 11.02 -18.25
N LEU A 298 -13.00 10.19 -19.21
CA LEU A 298 -12.09 10.60 -20.30
C LEU A 298 -12.72 11.61 -21.26
N LYS A 299 -14.04 11.57 -21.46
CA LYS A 299 -14.76 12.49 -22.37
C LYS A 299 -14.96 13.90 -21.79
N ASN A 300 -14.91 14.04 -20.46
CA ASN A 300 -15.21 15.29 -19.75
C ASN A 300 -13.95 16.08 -19.34
N ARG A 301 -12.79 15.80 -19.95
CA ARG A 301 -11.50 16.48 -19.72
C ARG A 301 -10.68 16.58 -20.99
#